data_AF-G2YJ86-F1
#
_entry.id   AF-G2YJ86-F1
#
_cell.length_a   1.000
_cell.length_b   1.000
_cell.length_c   1.000
_cell.angle_alpha   90.00
_cell.angle_beta   90.00
_cell.angle_gamma   90.00
#
_symmetry.space_group_name_H-M   'P 1'
#
loop_
_entity.id
_entity.type
_entity.pdbx_description
1 polymer ?
#
loop_
_entity_poly.entity_id
_entity_poly.type
_entity_poly.pdbx_seq_one_letter_code
_entity_poly.pdbx_strand_id
1 'polypeptide(L)'
;MYTSRTRQCKLGYDSSAACDSFQLGEMVKFLTRKNLLSLIPFQAVSPDDPEFIWPEAYTGDIEQLVALLRECPSYQIDKNHGHCGLRNKLLPALSYIKDCVDGGIGIKSQLWKTERSNQTWIPSPSTNTSNKKAFVVGGKAVGDDRPEKLFDFKSLNREDLTSGGRSLGVDKAAKKLFLADKWDWIREVETEKEKERMSKSSFFRF
;
A
#
# COMPACT_ATOMS: atom_id res chain seq x y z
N MET A 1 -8.54 1.37 21.98
CA MET A 1 -8.55 -0.05 21.53
C MET A 1 -9.68 -0.18 20.50
N TYR A 2 -9.35 -0.63 19.28
CA TYR A 2 -10.10 -0.50 18.02
C TYR A 2 -10.38 0.96 17.61
N THR A 3 -9.37 1.63 17.05
CA THR A 3 -9.37 3.10 16.86
C THR A 3 -10.00 3.57 15.54
N SER A 4 -10.24 2.67 14.56
CA SER A 4 -11.13 3.00 13.44
C SER A 4 -12.55 2.59 13.83
N ARG A 5 -13.44 3.57 14.05
CA ARG A 5 -14.89 3.31 14.26
C ARG A 5 -15.57 2.80 12.98
N THR A 6 -14.80 2.56 11.92
CA THR A 6 -15.24 2.16 10.59
C THR A 6 -15.21 0.65 10.44
N ARG A 7 -16.37 0.04 10.22
CA ARG A 7 -16.50 -1.39 9.93
C ARG A 7 -15.91 -1.69 8.57
N GLN A 8 -15.13 -2.77 8.46
CA GLN A 8 -14.55 -3.21 7.18
C GLN A 8 -15.55 -4.08 6.42
N CYS A 9 -16.38 -4.84 7.13
CA CYS A 9 -17.54 -5.51 6.55
C CYS A 9 -18.64 -4.50 6.21
N LYS A 10 -18.91 -4.33 4.92
CA LYS A 10 -19.93 -3.40 4.37
C LYS A 10 -21.29 -4.04 4.10
N LEU A 11 -21.45 -5.34 4.36
CA LEU A 11 -22.69 -6.06 4.06
C LEU A 11 -23.87 -5.67 4.97
N GLY A 12 -23.61 -4.99 6.10
CA GLY A 12 -24.66 -4.35 6.89
C GLY A 12 -25.51 -5.30 7.74
N TYR A 13 -25.17 -6.59 7.79
CA TYR A 13 -25.83 -7.56 8.68
C TYR A 13 -25.36 -7.43 10.13
N ASP A 14 -26.16 -7.94 11.08
CA ASP A 14 -25.80 -7.94 12.51
C ASP A 14 -24.50 -8.71 12.80
N SER A 15 -24.15 -9.68 11.96
CA SER A 15 -22.89 -10.42 12.04
C SER A 15 -21.66 -9.67 11.49
N SER A 16 -21.80 -8.43 10.99
CA SER A 16 -20.68 -7.67 10.42
C SER A 16 -19.55 -7.41 11.43
N ALA A 17 -19.88 -7.13 12.70
CA ALA A 17 -18.87 -6.91 13.74
C ALA A 17 -18.14 -8.22 14.11
N ALA A 18 -18.87 -9.34 14.12
CA ALA A 18 -18.29 -10.65 14.31
C ALA A 18 -17.39 -11.05 13.12
N CYS A 19 -17.78 -10.67 11.89
CA CYS A 19 -16.96 -10.87 10.70
C CYS A 19 -15.63 -10.13 10.79
N ASP A 20 -15.63 -8.84 11.14
CA ASP A 20 -14.38 -8.05 11.26
C ASP A 20 -13.42 -8.67 12.29
N SER A 21 -13.96 -9.10 13.44
CA SER A 21 -13.16 -9.76 14.49
C SER A 21 -12.62 -11.12 14.04
N PHE A 22 -13.44 -11.92 13.36
CA PHE A 22 -13.06 -13.21 12.79
C PHE A 22 -11.96 -13.05 11.74
N GLN A 23 -12.09 -12.09 10.83
CA GLN A 23 -11.10 -11.82 9.79
C GLN A 23 -9.78 -11.32 10.38
N LEU A 24 -9.83 -10.48 11.43
CA LEU A 24 -8.62 -10.08 12.15
C LEU A 24 -7.89 -11.28 12.78
N GLY A 25 -8.63 -12.21 13.40
CA GLY A 25 -8.07 -13.43 13.96
C GLY A 25 -7.38 -14.29 12.89
N GLU A 26 -8.02 -14.49 11.74
CA GLU A 26 -7.43 -15.23 10.62
C GLU A 26 -6.22 -14.51 10.02
N MET A 27 -6.21 -13.17 9.97
CA MET A 27 -5.04 -12.38 9.56
C MET A 27 -3.84 -12.62 10.47
N VAL A 28 -4.03 -12.46 11.78
CA VAL A 28 -2.96 -12.66 12.77
C VAL A 28 -2.43 -14.09 12.70
N LYS A 29 -3.33 -15.07 12.65
CA LYS A 29 -2.98 -16.50 12.53
C LYS A 29 -2.18 -16.79 11.25
N PHE A 30 -2.60 -16.26 10.10
CA PHE A 30 -1.89 -16.46 8.83
C PHE A 30 -0.51 -15.82 8.84
N LEU A 31 -0.41 -14.53 9.16
CA LEU A 31 0.86 -13.79 9.11
C LEU A 31 1.86 -14.31 10.15
N THR A 32 1.39 -14.71 11.34
CA THR A 32 2.25 -15.33 12.37
C THR A 32 2.81 -16.67 11.87
N ARG A 33 1.98 -17.53 11.27
CA ARG A 33 2.44 -18.83 10.73
C ARG A 33 3.45 -18.70 9.60
N LYS A 34 3.39 -17.59 8.86
CA LYS A 34 4.31 -17.29 7.75
C LYS A 34 5.53 -16.47 8.20
N ASN A 35 5.66 -16.15 9.50
CA ASN A 35 6.70 -15.26 10.04
C ASN A 35 6.74 -13.88 9.34
N LEU A 36 5.56 -13.34 8.99
CA LEU A 36 5.39 -12.03 8.33
C LEU A 36 4.75 -10.99 9.25
N LEU A 37 4.44 -11.33 10.50
CA LEU A 37 3.87 -10.41 11.48
C LEU A 37 4.91 -10.04 12.54
N SER A 38 5.13 -8.74 12.73
CA SER A 38 5.82 -8.20 13.90
C SER A 38 4.85 -7.33 14.68
N LEU A 39 4.75 -7.55 15.99
CA LEU A 39 3.91 -6.78 16.91
C LEU A 39 4.78 -5.83 17.71
N ILE A 40 4.50 -4.53 17.61
CA ILE A 40 5.22 -3.49 18.33
C ILE A 40 4.47 -3.19 19.63
N PRO A 41 5.10 -3.31 20.80
CA PRO A 41 4.43 -3.02 22.07
C PRO A 41 4.24 -1.50 22.23
N PHE A 42 3.14 -1.09 22.87
CA PHE A 42 2.80 0.33 23.05
C PHE A 42 3.78 1.14 23.90
N GLN A 43 4.63 0.45 24.67
CA GLN A 43 5.72 1.05 25.46
C GLN A 43 7.00 1.29 24.63
N ALA A 44 7.05 0.79 23.39
CA ALA A 44 8.14 1.11 22.47
C ALA A 44 8.00 2.55 22.00
N VAL A 45 9.12 3.10 21.55
CA VAL A 45 9.21 4.40 20.88
C VAL A 45 8.16 4.47 19.75
N SER A 46 7.54 5.63 19.53
CA SER A 46 6.56 5.81 18.46
C SER A 46 7.18 5.43 17.10
N PRO A 47 6.46 4.78 16.18
CA PRO A 47 6.94 4.54 14.82
C PRO A 47 7.31 5.81 14.04
N ASP A 48 6.81 6.97 14.48
CA ASP A 48 7.11 8.29 13.91
C ASP A 48 8.44 8.88 14.46
N ASP A 49 9.06 8.24 15.44
CA ASP A 49 10.31 8.70 16.04
C ASP A 49 11.52 8.21 15.22
N PRO A 50 12.51 9.07 14.93
CA PRO A 50 13.74 8.65 14.24
C PRO A 50 14.57 7.59 14.98
N GLU A 51 14.39 7.41 16.30
CA GLU A 51 15.08 6.36 17.06
C GLU A 51 14.36 5.00 16.98
N PHE A 52 13.19 4.94 16.33
CA PHE A 52 12.44 3.71 16.21
C PHE A 52 13.13 2.71 15.26
N ILE A 53 13.56 1.59 15.82
CA ILE A 53 14.15 0.49 15.06
C ILE A 53 13.02 -0.34 14.47
N TRP A 54 12.78 -0.17 13.17
CA TRP A 54 11.86 -1.03 12.43
C TRP A 54 12.36 -2.49 12.43
N PRO A 55 11.45 -3.47 12.57
CA PRO A 55 11.79 -4.87 12.39
C PRO A 55 12.46 -5.11 11.03
N GLU A 56 13.37 -6.08 10.96
CA GLU A 56 14.05 -6.42 9.71
C GLU A 56 13.02 -6.78 8.64
N ALA A 57 13.10 -6.09 7.50
CA ALA A 57 12.24 -6.36 6.36
C ALA A 57 12.55 -7.76 5.80
N TYR A 58 11.57 -8.37 5.14
CA TYR A 58 11.79 -9.65 4.46
C TYR A 58 12.91 -9.53 3.42
N THR A 59 13.99 -10.30 3.60
CA THR A 59 15.21 -10.28 2.76
C THR A 59 15.23 -11.34 1.66
N GLY A 60 14.20 -12.20 1.60
CA GLY A 60 14.11 -13.24 0.58
C GLY A 60 13.64 -12.73 -0.78
N ASP A 61 13.40 -13.67 -1.69
CA ASP A 61 12.90 -13.38 -3.04
C ASP A 61 11.46 -12.85 -3.02
N ILE A 62 11.21 -11.77 -3.77
CA ILE A 62 9.89 -11.15 -3.93
C ILE A 62 8.89 -12.12 -4.54
N GLU A 63 9.31 -13.01 -5.45
CA GLU A 63 8.41 -14.00 -6.05
C GLU A 63 7.92 -15.00 -5.00
N GLN A 64 8.82 -15.44 -4.12
CA GLN A 64 8.48 -16.31 -2.99
C GLN A 64 7.56 -15.58 -2.00
N LEU A 65 7.81 -14.31 -1.69
CA LEU A 65 6.93 -13.52 -0.83
C LEU A 65 5.53 -13.39 -1.41
N VAL A 66 5.42 -13.08 -2.71
CA VAL A 66 4.13 -12.98 -3.40
C VAL A 66 3.42 -14.34 -3.40
N ALA A 67 4.15 -15.44 -3.62
CA ALA A 67 3.57 -16.79 -3.54
C ALA A 67 3.04 -17.10 -2.14
N LEU A 68 3.81 -16.83 -1.09
CA LEU A 68 3.40 -17.02 0.30
C LEU A 68 2.14 -16.21 0.65
N LEU A 69 2.09 -14.93 0.26
CA LEU A 69 0.93 -14.07 0.50
C LEU A 69 -0.32 -14.51 -0.28
N ARG A 70 -0.16 -15.14 -1.45
CA ARG A 70 -1.27 -15.72 -2.23
C ARG A 70 -1.87 -16.97 -1.60
N GLU A 71 -1.18 -17.63 -0.67
CA GLU A 71 -1.72 -18.76 0.09
C GLU A 71 -2.70 -18.33 1.20
N CYS A 72 -2.98 -17.03 1.34
CA CYS A 72 -3.93 -16.53 2.33
C CYS A 72 -5.30 -17.21 2.16
N PRO A 73 -5.84 -17.87 3.21
CA PRO A 73 -7.11 -18.56 3.11
C PRO A 73 -8.29 -17.58 2.93
N SER A 74 -9.37 -18.07 2.34
CA SER A 74 -10.63 -17.32 2.16
C SER A 74 -11.69 -17.76 3.17
N TYR A 75 -11.31 -17.97 4.43
CA TYR A 75 -12.26 -18.41 5.45
C TYR A 75 -13.33 -17.34 5.69
N GLN A 76 -14.57 -17.81 5.81
CA GLN A 76 -15.74 -16.97 5.97
C GLN A 76 -16.48 -17.41 7.24
N ILE A 77 -17.05 -16.45 7.95
CA ILE A 77 -17.84 -16.73 9.15
C ILE A 77 -19.18 -17.40 8.79
N ASP A 78 -19.78 -16.99 7.68
CA ASP A 78 -21.02 -17.55 7.12
C ASP A 78 -21.06 -17.34 5.59
N LYS A 79 -22.12 -17.83 4.94
CA LYS A 79 -22.31 -17.75 3.47
C LYS A 79 -22.45 -16.31 2.95
N ASN A 80 -22.83 -15.36 3.79
CA ASN A 80 -23.09 -13.98 3.39
C ASN A 80 -21.79 -13.17 3.30
N HIS A 81 -20.70 -13.62 3.94
CA HIS A 81 -19.42 -12.90 4.01
C HIS A 81 -18.42 -13.35 2.93
N GLY A 82 -18.93 -13.70 1.75
CA GLY A 82 -18.18 -14.16 0.58
C GLY A 82 -16.96 -13.30 0.20
N HIS A 83 -17.15 -11.99 0.27
CA HIS A 83 -16.21 -10.97 -0.19
C HIS A 83 -15.40 -10.32 0.94
N CYS A 84 -15.61 -10.75 2.18
CA CYS A 84 -14.85 -10.26 3.33
C CYS A 84 -13.48 -10.94 3.41
N GLY A 85 -12.57 -10.31 4.17
CA GLY A 85 -11.30 -10.90 4.54
C GLY A 85 -10.08 -10.47 3.75
N LEU A 86 -8.92 -10.86 4.28
CA LEU A 86 -7.62 -10.42 3.82
C LEU A 86 -7.35 -10.82 2.37
N ARG A 87 -7.68 -12.06 1.98
CA ARG A 87 -7.40 -12.58 0.64
C ARG A 87 -8.00 -11.69 -0.47
N ASN A 88 -9.27 -11.32 -0.34
CA ASN A 88 -9.96 -10.50 -1.34
C ASN A 88 -9.37 -9.09 -1.46
N LYS A 89 -8.84 -8.54 -0.36
CA LYS A 89 -8.18 -7.23 -0.34
C LYS A 89 -6.75 -7.29 -0.90
N LEU A 90 -6.03 -8.36 -0.58
CA LEU A 90 -4.61 -8.51 -0.87
C LEU A 90 -4.34 -8.98 -2.30
N LEU A 91 -5.12 -9.94 -2.83
CA LEU A 91 -4.87 -10.54 -4.14
C LEU A 91 -4.74 -9.54 -5.29
N PRO A 92 -5.60 -8.50 -5.42
CA PRO A 92 -5.48 -7.57 -6.53
C PRO A 92 -4.17 -6.77 -6.51
N ALA A 93 -3.70 -6.38 -5.32
CA ALA A 93 -2.41 -5.72 -5.18
C ALA A 93 -1.25 -6.67 -5.51
N LEU A 94 -1.32 -7.93 -5.08
CA LEU A 94 -0.32 -8.95 -5.41
C LEU A 94 -0.28 -9.31 -6.90
N SER A 95 -1.41 -9.25 -7.61
CA SER A 95 -1.44 -9.42 -9.06
C SER A 95 -0.72 -8.28 -9.75
N TYR A 96 -1.02 -7.04 -9.35
CA TYR A 96 -0.36 -5.85 -9.91
C TYR A 96 1.16 -5.85 -9.67
N ILE A 97 1.60 -6.18 -8.45
CA ILE A 97 3.02 -6.30 -8.12
C ILE A 97 3.68 -7.37 -8.99
N LYS A 98 3.05 -8.55 -9.12
CA LYS A 98 3.59 -9.63 -9.95
C LYS A 98 3.76 -9.18 -11.40
N ASP A 99 2.78 -8.49 -11.99
CA ASP A 99 2.89 -8.02 -13.37
C ASP A 99 4.01 -6.97 -13.53
N CYS A 100 4.20 -6.10 -12.53
CA CYS A 100 5.30 -5.15 -12.50
C CYS A 100 6.67 -5.85 -12.41
N VAL A 101 6.77 -6.94 -11.65
CA VAL A 101 7.99 -7.76 -11.54
C VAL A 101 8.27 -8.48 -12.85
N ASP A 102 7.28 -9.18 -13.39
CA ASP A 102 7.42 -10.02 -14.59
C ASP A 102 7.76 -9.19 -15.85
N GLY A 103 7.22 -7.96 -15.97
CA GLY A 103 7.29 -7.19 -17.21
C GLY A 103 7.94 -5.80 -17.12
N GLY A 104 8.12 -5.23 -15.92
CA GLY A 104 8.44 -3.81 -15.75
C GLY A 104 9.82 -3.49 -15.20
N ILE A 105 10.55 -4.45 -14.62
CA ILE A 105 11.85 -4.21 -13.98
C ILE A 105 13.00 -4.08 -15.00
N GLY A 106 12.84 -4.69 -16.18
CA GLY A 106 13.89 -4.77 -17.20
C GLY A 106 14.32 -3.43 -17.79
N ILE A 107 15.61 -3.32 -18.12
CA ILE A 107 16.17 -2.21 -18.89
C ILE A 107 16.16 -2.58 -20.38
N LYS A 108 15.50 -1.77 -21.20
CA LYS A 108 15.44 -1.98 -22.66
C LYS A 108 16.73 -1.44 -23.29
N SER A 109 17.62 -2.34 -23.69
CA SER A 109 18.94 -2.01 -24.27
C SER A 109 18.88 -1.00 -25.44
N GLN A 110 17.86 -1.10 -26.30
CA GLN A 110 17.67 -0.17 -27.42
C GLN A 110 17.35 1.26 -26.97
N LEU A 111 16.53 1.40 -25.94
CA LEU A 111 16.11 2.69 -25.39
C LEU A 111 17.12 3.25 -24.39
N TRP A 112 17.99 2.41 -23.82
CA TRP A 112 19.04 2.84 -22.90
C TRP A 112 19.99 3.87 -23.49
N LYS A 113 20.27 3.76 -24.80
CA LYS A 113 21.17 4.68 -25.52
C LYS A 113 20.54 6.06 -25.72
N THR A 114 19.24 6.11 -25.96
CA THR A 114 18.51 7.35 -26.30
C THR A 114 17.90 8.02 -25.07
N GLU A 115 17.40 7.23 -24.13
CA GLU A 115 16.58 7.69 -22.99
C GLU A 115 17.07 7.11 -21.66
N ARG A 116 18.38 7.24 -21.38
CA ARG A 116 18.99 6.72 -20.15
C ARG A 116 18.33 7.25 -18.87
N SER A 117 17.93 8.52 -18.87
CA SER A 117 17.24 9.17 -17.74
C SER A 117 15.87 8.58 -17.46
N ASN A 118 15.13 8.16 -18.49
CA ASN A 118 13.83 7.51 -18.32
C ASN A 118 13.95 6.02 -18.02
N GLN A 119 15.06 5.39 -18.42
CA GLN A 119 15.32 3.95 -18.24
C GLN A 119 15.98 3.62 -16.90
N THR A 120 16.65 4.57 -16.23
CA THR A 120 17.28 4.33 -14.93
C THR A 120 16.28 4.07 -13.79
N TRP A 121 16.72 3.31 -12.79
CA TRP A 121 16.06 3.10 -11.49
C TRP A 121 16.60 4.05 -10.41
N ILE A 122 17.61 4.85 -10.76
CA ILE A 122 18.11 5.88 -9.87
C ILE A 122 17.10 7.04 -9.89
N PRO A 123 16.58 7.50 -8.74
CA PRO A 123 15.71 8.66 -8.71
C PRO A 123 16.45 9.84 -9.32
N SER A 124 15.88 10.45 -10.38
CA SER A 124 16.46 11.66 -10.95
C SER A 124 16.57 12.71 -9.84
N PRO A 125 17.73 13.35 -9.65
CA PRO A 125 17.78 14.59 -8.88
C PRO A 125 16.77 15.52 -9.54
N SER A 126 15.90 16.12 -8.74
CA SER A 126 14.76 16.92 -9.19
C SER A 126 15.22 18.11 -10.04
N THR A 127 15.28 17.95 -11.35
CA THR A 127 15.33 19.07 -12.30
C THR A 127 13.92 19.60 -12.46
N ASN A 128 13.45 20.37 -11.47
CA ASN A 128 12.35 21.33 -11.66
C ASN A 128 12.46 22.44 -10.63
N THR A 129 13.16 23.50 -11.02
CA THR A 129 12.68 24.88 -11.13
C THR A 129 11.43 25.23 -10.31
N SER A 130 11.56 25.22 -8.98
CA SER A 130 11.00 26.31 -8.18
C SER A 130 12.18 26.93 -7.44
N ASN A 131 12.38 28.23 -7.66
CA ASN A 131 13.49 29.00 -7.10
C ASN A 131 13.33 29.17 -5.58
N LYS A 132 13.46 28.09 -4.81
CA LYS A 132 13.73 28.14 -3.38
C LYS A 132 15.04 27.41 -3.16
N LYS A 133 16.14 28.13 -3.37
CA LYS A 133 17.46 27.65 -2.98
C LYS A 133 17.39 27.34 -1.49
N ALA A 134 17.60 26.07 -1.12
CA ALA A 134 17.71 25.70 0.28
C ALA A 134 18.83 26.56 0.90
N PHE A 135 18.48 27.31 1.93
CA PHE A 135 19.45 28.09 2.68
C PHE A 135 19.96 27.22 3.82
N VAL A 136 21.28 27.20 4.01
CA VAL A 136 21.93 26.39 5.03
C VAL A 136 22.05 27.21 6.31
N VAL A 137 21.32 26.83 7.36
CA VAL A 137 21.53 27.32 8.74
C VAL A 137 22.21 26.20 9.52
N GLY A 138 23.40 26.46 10.06
CA GLY A 138 24.06 25.52 10.98
C GLY A 138 24.37 24.14 10.37
N GLY A 139 24.65 24.07 9.06
CA GLY A 139 24.96 22.81 8.37
C GLY A 139 23.75 21.98 7.93
N LYS A 140 22.51 22.42 8.20
CA LYS A 140 21.29 21.82 7.65
C LYS A 140 20.71 22.69 6.54
N ALA A 141 20.49 22.10 5.37
CA ALA A 141 19.77 22.73 4.27
C ALA A 141 18.27 22.79 4.63
N VAL A 142 17.75 24.00 4.84
CA VAL A 142 16.34 24.26 5.12
C VAL A 142 15.68 24.67 3.80
N GLY A 143 14.69 23.89 3.33
CA GLY A 143 13.89 24.19 2.13
C GLY A 143 13.97 23.18 0.97
N ASP A 144 14.63 22.02 1.12
CA ASP A 144 14.51 20.90 0.17
C ASP A 144 13.31 20.01 0.54
N ASP A 145 12.10 20.61 0.60
CA ASP A 145 10.86 19.85 0.75
C ASP A 145 10.52 19.22 -0.60
N ARG A 146 11.21 18.13 -0.93
CA ARG A 146 10.83 17.30 -2.08
C ARG A 146 9.43 16.75 -1.80
N PRO A 147 8.47 16.90 -2.72
CA PRO A 147 7.18 16.23 -2.56
C PRO A 147 7.43 14.72 -2.55
N GLU A 148 7.12 14.08 -1.42
CA GLU A 148 7.21 12.63 -1.28
C GLU A 148 6.38 11.96 -2.37
N LYS A 149 6.98 11.00 -3.08
CA LYS A 149 6.28 10.26 -4.13
C LYS A 149 5.35 9.24 -3.48
N LEU A 150 4.07 9.57 -3.40
CA LEU A 150 3.03 8.67 -2.92
C LEU A 150 2.50 7.81 -4.07
N PHE A 151 2.49 6.49 -3.89
CA PHE A 151 1.79 5.57 -4.76
C PHE A 151 0.43 5.19 -4.16
N ASP A 152 -0.65 5.50 -4.87
CA ASP A 152 -2.02 5.24 -4.41
C ASP A 152 -2.67 4.09 -5.20
N PHE A 153 -2.98 2.99 -4.52
CA PHE A 153 -3.67 1.84 -5.12
C PHE A 153 -5.15 2.12 -5.45
N LYS A 154 -5.76 3.22 -4.95
CA LYS A 154 -7.11 3.66 -5.34
C LYS A 154 -7.17 4.15 -6.77
N SER A 155 -6.07 4.73 -7.25
CA SER A 155 -6.00 5.32 -8.59
C SER A 155 -5.95 4.28 -9.70
N LEU A 156 -5.69 3.02 -9.36
CA LEU A 156 -5.58 1.93 -10.31
C LEU A 156 -6.97 1.43 -10.74
N ASN A 157 -7.25 1.49 -12.04
CA ASN A 157 -8.50 0.95 -12.59
C ASN A 157 -8.48 -0.58 -12.55
N ARG A 158 -9.67 -1.20 -12.63
CA ARG A 158 -9.78 -2.67 -12.64
C ARG A 158 -8.93 -3.32 -13.74
N GLU A 159 -8.85 -2.68 -14.90
CA GLU A 159 -7.99 -3.10 -16.02
C GLU A 159 -6.50 -3.03 -15.68
N ASP A 160 -6.05 -2.02 -14.96
CA ASP A 160 -4.66 -1.89 -14.52
C ASP A 160 -4.27 -3.01 -13.56
N LEU A 161 -5.21 -3.48 -12.73
CA LEU A 161 -4.98 -4.59 -11.80
C LEU A 161 -5.07 -5.98 -12.44
N THR A 162 -5.88 -6.17 -13.48
CA THR A 162 -6.01 -7.47 -14.16
C THR A 162 -4.97 -7.65 -15.25
N SER A 163 -4.49 -6.54 -15.81
CA SER A 163 -3.59 -6.53 -16.96
C SER A 163 -2.26 -5.84 -16.65
N GLY A 164 -1.95 -5.55 -15.39
CA GLY A 164 -0.63 -5.08 -14.97
C GLY A 164 -0.16 -3.78 -15.62
N GLY A 165 -1.07 -2.88 -15.96
CA GLY A 165 -0.73 -1.67 -16.72
C GLY A 165 -0.25 -1.92 -18.16
N ARG A 166 -0.56 -3.09 -18.76
CA ARG A 166 -0.26 -3.41 -20.18
C ARG A 166 -0.76 -2.36 -21.18
N SER A 167 -1.79 -1.59 -20.81
CA SER A 167 -2.34 -0.49 -21.62
C SER A 167 -1.42 0.75 -21.66
N LEU A 168 -0.58 0.96 -20.64
CA LEU A 168 0.23 2.18 -20.47
C LEU A 168 1.64 1.88 -19.94
N GLY A 169 2.36 0.99 -20.61
CA GLY A 169 3.79 0.78 -20.36
C GLY A 169 4.10 0.27 -18.96
N VAL A 170 4.10 -1.06 -18.80
CA VAL A 170 4.42 -1.78 -17.56
C VAL A 170 5.69 -1.24 -16.87
N ASP A 171 6.70 -0.82 -17.64
CA ASP A 171 7.93 -0.19 -17.11
C ASP A 171 7.64 1.09 -16.31
N LYS A 172 6.73 1.95 -16.79
CA LYS A 172 6.35 3.19 -16.09
C LYS A 172 5.54 2.89 -14.84
N ALA A 173 4.67 1.89 -14.91
CA ALA A 173 3.89 1.41 -13.77
C ALA A 173 4.82 0.86 -12.66
N ALA A 174 5.76 -0.02 -13.02
CA ALA A 174 6.74 -0.58 -12.11
C ALA A 174 7.62 0.52 -11.48
N LYS A 175 8.04 1.52 -12.26
CA LYS A 175 8.80 2.67 -11.71
C LYS A 175 7.99 3.51 -10.75
N LYS A 176 6.72 3.79 -11.04
CA LYS A 176 5.84 4.49 -10.11
C LYS A 176 5.65 3.71 -8.82
N LEU A 177 5.56 2.38 -8.90
CA LEU A 177 5.38 1.50 -7.75
C LEU A 177 6.66 1.40 -6.90
N PHE A 178 7.81 1.10 -7.49
CA PHE A 178 9.04 0.78 -6.75
C PHE A 178 9.91 2.01 -6.43
N LEU A 179 9.73 3.15 -7.11
CA LEU A 179 10.41 4.41 -6.80
C LEU A 179 9.55 5.37 -5.97
N ALA A 180 8.43 4.89 -5.44
CA ALA A 180 7.62 5.64 -4.49
C ALA A 180 8.29 5.67 -3.12
N ASP A 181 8.12 6.78 -2.41
CA ASP A 181 8.61 6.95 -1.04
C ASP A 181 7.57 6.40 -0.02
N LYS A 182 6.28 6.41 -0.40
CA LYS A 182 5.16 5.92 0.42
C LYS A 182 4.11 5.21 -0.44
N TRP A 183 3.37 4.27 0.17
CA TRP A 183 2.30 3.51 -0.47
C TRP A 183 0.99 3.63 0.33
N ASP A 184 -0.09 4.03 -0.33
CA ASP A 184 -1.46 3.90 0.20
C ASP A 184 -2.10 2.62 -0.36
N TRP A 185 -2.17 1.60 0.50
CA TRP A 185 -2.72 0.28 0.17
C TRP A 185 -4.25 0.21 0.25
N ILE A 186 -4.92 1.27 0.72
CA ILE A 186 -6.38 1.29 0.85
C ILE A 186 -6.97 1.39 -0.54
N ARG A 187 -7.81 0.44 -0.95
CA ARG A 187 -8.46 0.46 -2.28
C ARG A 187 -9.89 0.97 -2.28
N GLU A 188 -10.50 1.00 -1.10
CA GLU A 188 -11.88 1.42 -0.96
C GLU A 188 -11.95 2.94 -1.06
N VAL A 189 -12.67 3.44 -2.07
CA VAL A 189 -13.05 4.84 -2.13
C VAL A 189 -14.14 5.02 -1.09
N GLU A 190 -13.79 5.57 0.08
CA GLU A 190 -14.80 6.24 0.90
C GLU A 190 -15.36 7.37 0.04
N THR A 191 -16.53 7.14 -0.55
CA THR A 191 -17.18 8.20 -1.35
C THR A 191 -17.38 9.41 -0.44
N GLU A 192 -17.26 10.63 -0.95
CA GLU A 192 -17.47 11.84 -0.13
C GLU A 192 -18.85 11.83 0.56
N LYS A 193 -19.86 11.20 -0.06
CA LYS A 193 -21.18 10.95 0.53
C LYS A 193 -21.13 10.09 1.81
N GLU A 194 -20.18 9.18 1.92
CA GLU A 194 -19.97 8.32 3.08
C GLU A 194 -19.28 9.10 4.21
N LYS A 195 -18.29 9.93 3.89
CA LYS A 195 -17.68 10.90 4.84
C LYS A 195 -18.71 11.92 5.35
N GLU A 196 -19.58 12.43 4.47
CA GLU A 196 -20.63 13.37 4.83
C GLU A 196 -21.70 12.73 5.73
N ARG A 197 -22.06 11.45 5.48
CA ARG A 197 -22.95 10.67 6.36
C ARG A 197 -22.33 10.38 7.72
N MET A 198 -21.03 10.09 7.79
CA MET A 198 -20.31 9.88 9.06
C MET A 198 -20.14 11.17 9.87
N SER A 199 -19.93 12.32 9.20
CA SER A 199 -19.92 13.63 9.86
C SER A 199 -21.29 13.96 10.47
N LYS A 200 -22.37 13.76 9.71
CA LYS A 200 -23.76 14.01 10.16
C LYS A 200 -24.21 13.06 11.28
N SER A 201 -23.75 11.79 11.30
CA SER A 201 -24.10 10.86 12.38
C SER A 201 -23.37 11.13 13.69
N SER A 202 -22.24 11.85 13.66
CA SER A 202 -21.52 12.29 14.86
C SER A 202 -22.21 13.47 15.58
N PHE A 203 -23.05 14.23 14.87
CA PHE A 203 -23.81 15.37 15.41
C PHE A 203 -25.11 14.97 16.13
N PHE A 204 -25.57 13.73 15.98
CA PHE A 204 -26.76 13.20 16.65
C PHE A 204 -26.38 12.12 17.69
N ARG A 205 -25.62 12.51 18.70
CA ARG A 205 -25.55 11.79 19.98
C ARG A 205 -25.56 12.82 21.11
N PHE A 206 -26.76 13.11 21.60
CA PHE A 206 -26.99 13.59 22.96
C PHE A 206 -27.20 12.38 23.87
#